data_AF-A0A350BS57-F1
#
_entry.id   AF-A0A350BS57-F1
#
_cell.length_a   1.000
_cell.length_b   1.000
_cell.length_c   1.000
_cell.angle_alpha   90.00
_cell.angle_beta   90.00
_cell.angle_gamma   90.00
#
_symmetry.space_group_name_H-M   'P 1'
#
loop_
_entity.id
_entity.type
_entity.pdbx_description
1 polymer ?
#
loop_
_entity_poly.entity_id
_entity_poly.type
_entity_poly.pdbx_seq_one_letter_code
_entity_poly.pdbx_strand_id
1 'polypeptide(L)'
;MNYLVAKVTPTDVTVIIDGKHKRIRKDSPDAELVIALVKQYNSCNILTERVDIITKIEELCNPAKKIEFNSDGRFEFDGNSAMYLKGTSDPIPEFLAKKLLEYIAKGLNVEALVNFWKNTLLNPDKGVRRQLFSFLEHNGHPITDKGYFLAYKAVGIKRKYDAETGEEVINVRYDEDTGERIEEKLSQSMTFKPIHNGPYGSTIKVGEPITMPREECDSDPEVTCSAGLHVGSMEYVHDFGHGDKVILEVLVSPRNVVAVPTDYNNTKMRTCEYYPIAVTNGENENVYLESDYAAFDHACMEDDIVNYEESKRDVIKQIEDELTERRTVADSILSS
;
A
#
# COMPACT_ATOMS: atom_id res chain seq x y z
N MET A 1 8.03 49.58 11.27
CA MET A 1 7.48 48.66 10.25
C MET A 1 8.24 47.36 10.34
N ASN A 2 7.56 46.24 10.55
CA ASN A 2 8.20 44.93 10.47
C ASN A 2 8.41 44.61 8.98
N TYR A 3 9.62 44.17 8.64
CA TYR A 3 9.97 43.67 7.32
C TYR A 3 9.90 42.15 7.35
N LEU A 4 9.43 41.57 6.25
CA LEU A 4 9.53 40.13 6.04
C LEU A 4 10.90 39.81 5.44
N VAL A 5 11.60 38.86 6.04
CA VAL A 5 12.94 38.44 5.59
C VAL A 5 12.80 37.19 4.73
N ALA A 6 13.39 37.22 3.53
CA ALA A 6 13.55 36.06 2.67
C ALA A 6 15.02 35.81 2.35
N LYS A 7 15.48 34.59 2.62
CA LYS A 7 16.79 34.07 2.23
C LYS A 7 16.63 33.18 1.02
N VAL A 8 17.31 33.53 -0.07
CA VAL A 8 17.33 32.74 -1.31
C VAL A 8 18.67 32.02 -1.40
N THR A 9 18.65 30.70 -1.53
CA THR A 9 19.82 29.85 -1.78
C THR A 9 19.77 29.30 -3.22
N PRO A 10 20.74 28.49 -3.66
CA PRO A 10 20.62 27.76 -4.92
C PRO A 10 19.49 26.71 -4.91
N THR A 11 19.10 26.20 -3.75
CA THR A 11 18.17 25.07 -3.60
C THR A 11 16.78 25.47 -3.11
N ASP A 12 16.66 26.57 -2.36
CA ASP A 12 15.46 26.92 -1.64
C ASP A 12 15.29 28.44 -1.45
N VAL A 13 14.04 28.83 -1.22
CA VAL A 13 13.64 30.14 -0.71
C VAL A 13 13.08 29.91 0.69
N THR A 14 13.70 30.53 1.69
CA THR A 14 13.25 30.48 3.09
C THR A 14 12.74 31.86 3.52
N VAL A 15 11.49 31.93 3.97
CA VAL A 15 10.83 33.14 4.47
C VAL A 15 10.62 33.01 5.98
N ILE A 16 10.84 34.08 6.74
CA ILE A 16 10.62 34.10 8.20
C ILE A 16 9.37 34.91 8.50
N ILE A 17 8.36 34.25 9.08
CA ILE A 17 7.07 34.83 9.46
C ILE A 17 6.86 34.58 10.96
N ASP A 18 6.78 35.64 11.77
CA ASP A 18 6.62 35.56 13.23
C ASP A 18 7.61 34.61 13.93
N GLY A 19 8.87 34.63 13.47
CA GLY A 19 9.94 33.78 13.98
C GLY A 19 9.92 32.33 13.46
N LYS A 20 8.92 31.94 12.67
CA LYS A 20 8.81 30.62 12.05
C LYS A 20 9.40 30.64 10.64
N HIS A 21 10.19 29.62 10.33
CA HIS A 21 10.79 29.44 9.01
C HIS A 21 9.81 28.71 8.09
N LYS A 22 9.49 29.30 6.95
CA LYS A 22 8.72 28.71 5.85
C LYS A 22 9.65 28.51 4.67
N ARG A 23 9.69 27.31 4.08
CA ARG A 23 10.65 26.98 3.01
C ARG A 23 9.93 26.43 1.79
N ILE A 24 10.35 26.86 0.62
CA ILE A 24 9.96 26.30 -0.67
C ILE A 24 11.20 25.99 -1.50
N ARG A 25 11.21 24.90 -2.27
CA ARG A 25 12.32 24.61 -3.18
C ARG A 25 12.37 25.64 -4.32
N LYS A 26 13.57 25.98 -4.77
CA LYS A 26 13.77 27.00 -5.81
C LYS A 26 13.29 26.56 -7.20
N ASP A 27 13.23 25.26 -7.45
CA ASP A 27 12.67 24.68 -8.67
C ASP A 27 11.14 24.53 -8.64
N SER A 28 10.49 24.90 -7.54
CA SER A 28 9.03 25.01 -7.50
C SER A 28 8.55 26.11 -8.44
N PRO A 29 7.46 25.90 -9.21
CA PRO A 29 6.86 26.94 -10.04
C PRO A 29 6.41 28.17 -9.23
N ASP A 30 6.21 28.02 -7.92
CA ASP A 30 5.75 29.09 -7.03
C ASP A 30 6.88 29.91 -6.40
N ALA A 31 8.15 29.48 -6.54
CA ALA A 31 9.27 30.11 -5.83
C ALA A 31 9.43 31.59 -6.20
N GLU A 32 9.26 31.93 -7.48
CA GLU A 32 9.34 33.32 -7.95
C GLU A 32 8.18 34.17 -7.41
N LEU A 33 6.97 33.59 -7.34
CA LEU A 33 5.80 34.27 -6.79
C LEU A 33 5.97 34.55 -5.29
N VAL A 34 6.52 33.61 -4.52
CA VAL A 34 6.87 33.84 -3.10
C VAL A 34 7.82 35.02 -2.97
N ILE A 35 8.89 35.07 -3.77
CA ILE A 35 9.85 36.20 -3.75
C ILE A 35 9.13 37.52 -4.08
N ALA A 36 8.24 37.53 -5.06
CA ALA A 36 7.47 38.71 -5.45
C ALA A 36 6.55 39.20 -4.31
N LEU A 37 5.85 38.29 -3.64
CA LEU A 37 4.96 38.60 -2.51
C LEU A 37 5.74 39.17 -1.31
N VAL A 38 6.94 38.64 -1.02
CA VAL A 38 7.80 39.22 0.03
C VAL A 38 8.17 40.67 -0.29
N LYS A 39 8.52 40.96 -1.55
CA LYS A 39 8.79 42.34 -1.99
C LYS A 39 7.55 43.22 -1.85
N GLN A 40 6.38 42.71 -2.26
CA GLN A 40 5.10 43.41 -2.16
C GLN A 40 4.77 43.75 -0.71
N TYR A 41 4.90 42.79 0.23
CA TYR A 41 4.69 43.00 1.66
C TYR A 41 5.54 44.16 2.19
N ASN A 42 6.83 44.15 1.83
CA ASN A 42 7.79 45.15 2.31
C ASN A 42 7.54 46.55 1.73
N SER A 43 6.91 46.65 0.56
CA SER A 43 6.48 47.93 -0.05
C SER A 43 5.07 48.39 0.33
N CYS A 44 4.24 47.50 0.88
CA CYS A 44 2.84 47.79 1.21
C CYS A 44 2.74 48.53 2.56
N ASN A 45 1.89 49.54 2.66
CA ASN A 45 1.63 50.28 3.91
C ASN A 45 0.24 50.00 4.51
N ILE A 46 -0.52 49.09 3.88
CA ILE A 46 -1.89 48.74 4.27
C ILE A 46 -1.86 47.44 5.07
N LEU A 47 -2.36 47.48 6.31
CA LEU A 47 -2.24 46.35 7.24
C LEU A 47 -3.01 45.10 6.78
N THR A 48 -4.22 45.27 6.25
CA THR A 48 -5.05 44.15 5.76
C THR A 48 -4.40 43.44 4.59
N GLU A 49 -3.90 44.19 3.60
CA GLU A 49 -3.17 43.60 2.46
C GLU A 49 -1.90 42.86 2.89
N ARG A 50 -1.19 43.37 3.91
CA ARG A 50 -0.04 42.68 4.49
C ARG A 50 -0.41 41.32 5.10
N VAL A 51 -1.57 41.24 5.76
CA VAL A 51 -2.11 39.97 6.28
C VAL A 51 -2.44 39.02 5.14
N ASP A 52 -3.11 39.49 4.09
CA ASP A 52 -3.45 38.67 2.92
C ASP A 52 -2.20 38.14 2.20
N ILE A 53 -1.16 38.97 2.08
CA ILE A 53 0.13 38.57 1.49
C ILE A 53 0.81 37.50 2.35
N ILE A 54 0.81 37.64 3.69
CA ILE A 54 1.35 36.61 4.59
C ILE A 54 0.61 35.30 4.38
N THR A 55 -0.73 35.31 4.39
CA THR A 55 -1.57 34.13 4.17
C THR A 55 -1.19 33.44 2.86
N LYS A 56 -1.05 34.21 1.77
CA LYS A 56 -0.69 33.67 0.46
C LYS A 56 0.73 33.11 0.39
N ILE A 57 1.70 33.74 1.06
CA ILE A 57 3.06 33.19 1.18
C ILE A 57 3.03 31.87 1.96
N GLU A 58 2.24 31.78 3.03
CA GLU A 58 2.09 30.53 3.79
C GLU A 58 1.45 29.43 2.96
N GLU A 59 0.46 29.74 2.13
CA GLU A 59 -0.17 28.80 1.19
C GLU A 59 0.83 28.28 0.15
N LEU A 60 1.64 29.17 -0.44
CA LEU A 60 2.61 28.79 -1.46
C LEU A 60 3.79 28.00 -0.87
N CYS A 61 4.22 28.34 0.34
CA CYS A 61 5.29 27.63 1.05
C CYS A 61 4.80 26.31 1.66
N ASN A 62 3.50 26.04 1.70
CA ASN A 62 2.93 24.82 2.23
C ASN A 62 2.08 24.10 1.17
N PRO A 63 2.62 23.06 0.50
CA PRO A 63 1.87 22.24 -0.44
C PRO A 63 0.50 21.78 0.11
N ALA A 64 0.42 21.48 1.41
CA ALA A 64 -0.82 21.06 2.09
C ALA A 64 -1.92 22.12 2.03
N LYS A 65 -1.60 23.40 2.24
CA LYS A 65 -2.57 24.52 2.18
C LYS A 65 -3.08 24.79 0.76
N LYS A 66 -2.24 24.53 -0.26
CA LYS A 66 -2.64 24.64 -1.67
C LYS A 66 -3.68 23.59 -2.08
N ILE A 67 -3.65 22.44 -1.44
CA ILE A 67 -4.58 21.32 -1.68
C ILE A 67 -5.91 21.57 -0.96
N GLU A 68 -5.87 22.22 0.22
CA GLU A 68 -7.05 22.62 1.00
C GLU A 68 -8.08 23.43 0.18
N PHE A 69 -7.63 24.22 -0.80
CA PHE A 69 -8.50 25.11 -1.58
C PHE A 69 -9.22 24.46 -2.78
N ASN A 70 -8.95 23.19 -3.09
CA ASN A 70 -9.60 22.44 -4.18
C ASN A 70 -10.00 21.00 -3.75
N SER A 71 -10.01 20.70 -2.45
CA SER A 71 -9.93 19.33 -1.98
C SER A 71 -11.24 18.55 -2.12
N ASP A 72 -11.06 17.32 -2.57
CA ASP A 72 -11.98 16.18 -2.60
C ASP A 72 -12.67 15.85 -1.24
N GLY A 73 -12.42 16.62 -0.17
CA GLY A 73 -13.12 16.56 1.12
C GLY A 73 -12.80 15.33 1.98
N ARG A 74 -12.13 14.33 1.40
CA ARG A 74 -11.74 13.07 2.06
C ARG A 74 -10.39 13.12 2.76
N PHE A 75 -9.57 14.14 2.49
CA PHE A 75 -8.20 14.23 3.02
C PHE A 75 -8.04 15.39 3.99
N GLU A 76 -7.28 15.16 5.06
CA GLU A 76 -6.90 16.13 6.08
C GLU A 76 -5.38 16.25 6.15
N PHE A 77 -4.87 17.41 6.57
CA PHE A 77 -3.44 17.64 6.73
C PHE A 77 -3.12 18.08 8.16
N ASP A 78 -1.96 17.68 8.68
CA ASP A 78 -1.48 18.08 10.02
C ASP A 78 -1.03 19.56 10.11
N GLY A 79 -1.21 20.34 9.04
CA GLY A 79 -0.71 21.70 8.92
C GLY A 79 0.77 21.80 8.52
N ASN A 80 1.48 20.67 8.40
CA ASN A 80 2.82 20.57 7.86
C ASN A 80 2.81 19.85 6.51
N SER A 81 3.13 18.56 6.49
CA SER A 81 3.33 17.78 5.26
C SER A 81 2.66 16.41 5.29
N ALA A 82 2.14 15.97 6.43
CA ALA A 82 1.50 14.68 6.52
C ALA A 82 0.03 14.80 6.09
N MET A 83 -0.37 13.90 5.18
CA MET A 83 -1.73 13.79 4.68
C MET A 83 -2.41 12.59 5.35
N TYR A 84 -3.67 12.74 5.70
CA TYR A 84 -4.48 11.73 6.38
C TYR A 84 -5.75 11.50 5.59
N LEU A 85 -6.25 10.27 5.64
CA LEU A 85 -7.63 10.00 5.24
C LEU A 85 -8.53 10.42 6.41
N LYS A 86 -9.58 11.19 6.13
CA LYS A 86 -10.50 11.69 7.16
C LYS A 86 -11.03 10.55 8.03
N GLY A 87 -11.00 10.75 9.34
CA GLY A 87 -11.42 9.75 10.33
C GLY A 87 -10.36 8.69 10.65
N THR A 88 -9.18 8.75 10.03
CA THR A 88 -8.04 7.88 10.35
C THR A 88 -6.92 8.67 11.02
N SER A 89 -6.10 8.01 11.82
CA SER A 89 -5.06 8.67 12.62
C SER A 89 -3.63 8.33 12.21
N ASP A 90 -3.44 7.50 11.18
CA ASP A 90 -2.12 7.22 10.59
C ASP A 90 -1.91 8.03 9.31
N PRO A 91 -0.72 8.63 9.13
CA PRO A 91 -0.43 9.42 7.94
C PRO A 91 -0.29 8.51 6.72
N ILE A 92 -0.85 8.95 5.60
CA ILE A 92 -0.63 8.36 4.29
C ILE A 92 0.87 8.51 3.95
N PRO A 93 1.55 7.42 3.55
CA PRO A 93 2.96 7.45 3.18
C PRO A 93 3.25 8.47 2.09
N GLU A 94 4.40 9.15 2.17
CA GLU A 94 4.76 10.28 1.32
C GLU A 94 4.59 10.00 -0.18
N PHE A 95 5.05 8.85 -0.66
CA PHE A 95 4.93 8.46 -2.08
C PHE A 95 3.48 8.25 -2.51
N LEU A 96 2.67 7.60 -1.68
CA LEU A 96 1.24 7.41 -1.96
C LEU A 96 0.50 8.74 -1.91
N ALA A 97 0.81 9.60 -0.93
CA ALA A 97 0.23 10.93 -0.81
C ALA A 97 0.55 11.77 -2.06
N LYS A 98 1.81 11.78 -2.50
CA LYS A 98 2.21 12.47 -3.72
C LYS A 98 1.42 11.99 -4.95
N LYS A 99 1.21 10.68 -5.09
CA LYS A 99 0.44 10.09 -6.21
C LYS A 99 -1.03 10.49 -6.16
N LEU A 100 -1.66 10.42 -4.99
CA LEU A 100 -3.04 10.87 -4.78
C LEU A 100 -3.22 12.34 -5.17
N LEU A 101 -2.31 13.21 -4.74
CA LEU A 101 -2.35 14.63 -5.06
C LEU A 101 -2.16 14.91 -6.55
N GLU A 102 -1.29 14.16 -7.21
CA GLU A 102 -1.14 14.21 -8.66
C GLU A 102 -2.44 13.83 -9.38
N TYR A 103 -3.13 12.79 -8.91
CA TYR A 103 -4.40 12.34 -9.49
C TYR A 103 -5.50 13.38 -9.29
N ILE A 104 -5.63 13.93 -8.08
CA ILE A 104 -6.60 15.01 -7.77
C ILE A 104 -6.34 16.22 -8.66
N ALA A 105 -5.08 16.66 -8.78
CA ALA A 105 -4.72 17.81 -9.60
C ALA A 105 -5.03 17.61 -11.09
N LYS A 106 -5.02 16.35 -11.56
CA LYS A 106 -5.36 15.97 -12.95
C LYS A 106 -6.83 15.60 -13.14
N GLY A 107 -7.66 15.61 -12.09
CA GLY A 107 -9.05 15.16 -12.14
C GLY A 107 -9.21 13.67 -12.42
N LEU A 108 -8.22 12.85 -12.04
CA LEU A 108 -8.25 11.39 -12.20
C LEU A 108 -8.95 10.71 -11.03
N ASN A 109 -9.51 9.53 -11.28
CA ASN A 109 -10.13 8.71 -10.24
C ASN A 109 -9.08 8.23 -9.21
N VAL A 110 -9.32 8.50 -7.93
CA VAL A 110 -8.45 8.12 -6.80
C VAL A 110 -8.93 6.90 -6.01
N GLU A 111 -10.10 6.32 -6.33
CA GLU A 111 -10.72 5.26 -5.53
C GLU A 111 -9.78 4.08 -5.28
N ALA A 112 -9.09 3.60 -6.31
CA ALA A 112 -8.14 2.49 -6.20
C ALA A 112 -7.06 2.78 -5.13
N LEU A 113 -6.50 3.99 -5.13
CA LEU A 113 -5.45 4.41 -4.19
C LEU A 113 -5.99 4.64 -2.78
N VAL A 114 -7.21 5.17 -2.66
CA VAL A 114 -7.89 5.34 -1.37
C VAL A 114 -8.21 4.00 -0.73
N ASN A 115 -8.79 3.07 -1.50
CA ASN A 115 -9.10 1.72 -1.01
C ASN A 115 -7.83 0.92 -0.72
N PHE A 116 -6.77 1.12 -1.50
CA PHE A 116 -5.46 0.55 -1.20
C PHE A 116 -4.94 1.03 0.16
N TRP A 117 -5.05 2.34 0.44
CA TRP A 117 -4.67 2.87 1.74
C TRP A 117 -5.51 2.31 2.88
N LYS A 118 -6.84 2.20 2.71
CA LYS A 118 -7.75 1.59 3.69
C LYS A 118 -7.33 0.16 4.05
N ASN A 119 -7.07 -0.69 3.06
CA ASN A 119 -6.56 -2.04 3.30
C ASN A 119 -5.17 -2.01 3.96
N THR A 120 -4.30 -1.12 3.52
CA THR A 120 -2.93 -1.01 4.05
C THR A 120 -2.94 -0.58 5.52
N LEU A 121 -3.85 0.32 5.92
CA LEU A 121 -4.01 0.80 7.29
C LEU A 121 -4.27 -0.35 8.28
N LEU A 122 -5.00 -1.37 7.85
CA LEU A 122 -5.31 -2.56 8.64
C LEU A 122 -4.14 -3.54 8.76
N ASN A 123 -3.06 -3.35 7.98
CA ASN A 123 -1.87 -4.19 8.13
C ASN A 123 -1.21 -3.91 9.49
N PRO A 124 -0.94 -4.90 10.36
CA PRO A 124 -0.32 -4.65 11.66
C PRO A 124 1.12 -4.11 11.56
N ASP A 125 1.81 -4.36 10.45
CA ASP A 125 3.21 -3.97 10.27
C ASP A 125 3.34 -2.55 9.71
N LYS A 126 3.83 -1.62 10.55
CA LYS A 126 4.06 -0.22 10.16
C LYS A 126 5.13 -0.05 9.08
N GLY A 127 6.09 -0.96 8.98
CA GLY A 127 7.08 -1.00 7.91
C GLY A 127 6.41 -1.27 6.57
N VAL A 128 5.57 -2.31 6.50
CA VAL A 128 4.76 -2.63 5.32
C VAL A 128 3.88 -1.45 4.93
N ARG A 129 3.17 -0.82 5.89
CA ARG A 129 2.35 0.36 5.62
C ARG A 129 3.11 1.48 4.89
N ARG A 130 4.36 1.70 5.29
CA ARG A 130 5.19 2.79 4.75
C ARG A 130 5.76 2.48 3.36
N GLN A 131 6.10 1.23 3.07
CA GLN A 131 6.91 0.89 1.90
C GLN A 131 6.19 0.11 0.80
N LEU A 132 5.04 -0.51 1.11
CA LEU A 132 4.35 -1.40 0.16
C LEU A 132 4.00 -0.68 -1.14
N PHE A 133 3.42 0.53 -1.09
CA PHE A 133 3.06 1.28 -2.30
C PHE A 133 4.28 1.52 -3.19
N SER A 134 5.41 1.96 -2.61
CA SER A 134 6.65 2.20 -3.36
C SER A 134 7.18 0.92 -4.01
N PHE A 135 7.11 -0.21 -3.31
CA PHE A 135 7.50 -1.50 -3.86
C PHE A 135 6.61 -1.90 -5.05
N LEU A 136 5.29 -1.74 -4.92
CA LEU A 136 4.33 -2.08 -5.97
C LEU A 136 4.54 -1.23 -7.22
N GLU A 137 4.66 0.10 -7.05
CA GLU A 137 4.89 1.04 -8.14
C GLU A 137 6.23 0.77 -8.85
N HIS A 138 7.29 0.47 -8.10
CA HIS A 138 8.61 0.15 -8.66
C HIS A 138 8.59 -1.12 -9.52
N ASN A 139 7.89 -2.16 -9.04
CA ASN A 139 7.84 -3.47 -9.70
C ASN A 139 6.66 -3.61 -10.69
N GLY A 140 5.89 -2.54 -10.92
CA GLY A 140 4.81 -2.51 -11.89
C GLY A 140 3.60 -3.37 -11.51
N HIS A 141 3.28 -3.49 -10.22
CA HIS A 141 2.08 -4.19 -9.76
C HIS A 141 0.83 -3.32 -9.89
N PRO A 142 -0.16 -3.72 -10.70
CA PRO A 142 -1.44 -3.01 -10.79
C PRO A 142 -2.21 -3.04 -9.45
N ILE A 143 -2.82 -1.92 -9.11
CA ILE A 143 -3.77 -1.79 -7.99
C ILE A 143 -5.19 -1.72 -8.56
N THR A 144 -6.10 -2.50 -7.99
CA THR A 144 -7.49 -2.62 -8.41
C THR A 144 -8.38 -1.55 -7.76
N ASP A 145 -9.62 -1.41 -8.23
CA ASP A 145 -10.56 -0.41 -7.70
C ASP A 145 -10.93 -0.64 -6.23
N LYS A 146 -10.89 -1.88 -5.71
CA LYS A 146 -11.09 -2.16 -4.26
C LYS A 146 -9.78 -2.17 -3.47
N GLY A 147 -8.68 -1.75 -4.07
CA GLY A 147 -7.42 -1.53 -3.36
C GLY A 147 -6.63 -2.80 -3.09
N TYR A 148 -6.91 -3.89 -3.80
CA TYR A 148 -6.01 -5.04 -3.89
C TYR A 148 -4.94 -4.78 -4.95
N PHE A 149 -3.91 -5.62 -4.98
CA PHE A 149 -2.93 -5.58 -6.06
C PHE A 149 -2.75 -6.94 -6.70
N LEU A 150 -2.43 -6.90 -7.99
CA LEU A 150 -2.12 -8.09 -8.78
C LEU A 150 -0.65 -8.47 -8.55
N ALA A 151 -0.41 -9.73 -8.25
CA ALA A 151 0.92 -10.32 -8.15
C ALA A 151 0.93 -11.69 -8.83
N TYR A 152 2.10 -12.32 -8.86
CA TYR A 152 2.31 -13.55 -9.59
C TYR A 152 2.94 -14.62 -8.71
N LYS A 153 2.59 -15.87 -8.98
CA LYS A 153 3.09 -17.03 -8.25
C LYS A 153 3.48 -18.15 -9.19
N ALA A 154 4.74 -18.55 -9.17
CA ALA A 154 5.19 -19.80 -9.78
C ALA A 154 4.71 -21.01 -8.93
N VAL A 155 4.10 -21.98 -9.59
CA VAL A 155 3.58 -23.23 -9.02
C VAL A 155 3.89 -24.41 -9.95
N GLY A 156 3.78 -25.63 -9.42
CA GLY A 156 3.80 -26.86 -10.21
C GLY A 156 2.40 -27.47 -10.29
N ILE A 157 2.14 -28.27 -11.32
CA ILE A 157 0.91 -29.07 -11.40
C ILE A 157 0.93 -30.13 -10.30
N LYS A 158 -0.18 -30.27 -9.57
CA LYS A 158 -0.37 -31.31 -8.56
C LYS A 158 -0.98 -32.54 -9.22
N ARG A 159 -0.12 -33.36 -9.84
CA ARG A 159 -0.48 -34.65 -10.43
C ARG A 159 -0.97 -35.63 -9.35
N LYS A 160 -1.98 -36.42 -9.69
CA LYS A 160 -2.51 -37.51 -8.85
C LYS A 160 -1.94 -38.83 -9.36
N TYR A 161 -1.65 -39.75 -8.44
CA TYR A 161 -1.17 -41.08 -8.77
C TYR A 161 -2.06 -42.10 -8.08
N ASP A 162 -2.34 -43.19 -8.78
CA ASP A 162 -3.08 -44.31 -8.25
C ASP A 162 -2.25 -45.00 -7.15
N ALA A 163 -2.90 -45.29 -6.02
CA ALA A 163 -2.20 -45.76 -4.82
C ALA A 163 -1.69 -47.20 -4.93
N GLU A 164 -2.28 -48.01 -5.81
CA GLU A 164 -1.95 -49.43 -5.96
C GLU A 164 -0.92 -49.65 -7.07
N THR A 165 -1.11 -48.96 -8.20
CA THR A 165 -0.30 -49.12 -9.41
C THR A 165 0.86 -48.13 -9.48
N GLY A 166 0.75 -46.98 -8.81
CA GLY A 166 1.71 -45.88 -8.91
C GLY A 166 1.65 -45.13 -10.25
N GLU A 167 0.68 -45.46 -11.11
CA GLU A 167 0.47 -44.79 -12.39
C GLU A 167 -0.18 -43.42 -12.18
N GLU A 168 0.17 -42.45 -13.04
CA GLU A 168 -0.47 -41.14 -13.01
C GLU A 168 -1.95 -41.26 -13.40
N VAL A 169 -2.82 -40.70 -12.56
CA VAL A 169 -4.25 -40.60 -12.86
C VAL A 169 -4.44 -39.46 -13.85
N ILE A 170 -4.50 -39.80 -15.14
CA ILE A 170 -4.75 -38.85 -16.22
C ILE A 170 -6.24 -38.85 -16.54
N ASN A 171 -6.88 -37.68 -16.52
CA ASN A 171 -8.25 -37.55 -17.03
C ASN A 171 -8.21 -37.57 -18.56
N VAL A 172 -8.43 -38.74 -19.15
CA VAL A 172 -8.49 -38.87 -20.61
C VAL A 172 -9.89 -38.51 -21.09
N ARG A 173 -10.00 -37.44 -21.89
CA ARG A 173 -11.21 -37.15 -22.68
C ARG A 173 -11.01 -37.62 -24.11
N TYR A 174 -12.09 -38.03 -24.76
CA TYR A 174 -12.12 -38.39 -26.17
C TYR A 174 -13.07 -37.46 -26.90
N ASP A 175 -12.71 -37.07 -28.11
CA ASP A 175 -13.59 -36.34 -29.00
C ASP A 175 -14.74 -37.25 -29.45
N GLU A 176 -15.98 -36.78 -29.31
CA GLU A 176 -17.17 -37.62 -29.53
C GLU A 176 -17.39 -37.99 -31.01
N ASP A 177 -16.89 -37.16 -31.94
CA ASP A 177 -17.07 -37.35 -33.37
C ASP A 177 -15.95 -38.18 -34.01
N THR A 178 -14.72 -38.00 -33.54
CA THR A 178 -13.51 -38.62 -34.13
C THR A 178 -12.97 -39.79 -33.29
N GLY A 179 -13.33 -39.86 -32.00
CA GLY A 179 -12.78 -40.85 -31.06
C GLY A 179 -11.31 -40.59 -30.71
N GLU A 180 -10.73 -39.48 -31.15
CA GLU A 180 -9.35 -39.12 -30.83
C GLU A 180 -9.20 -38.71 -29.37
N ARG A 181 -8.06 -39.07 -28.77
CA ARG A 181 -7.71 -38.63 -27.41
C ARG A 181 -7.50 -37.12 -27.43
N ILE A 182 -8.24 -36.41 -26.58
CA ILE A 182 -8.02 -35.00 -26.32
C ILE A 182 -6.90 -34.87 -25.30
N GLU A 183 -5.79 -34.23 -25.70
CA GLU A 183 -4.74 -33.84 -24.75
C GLU A 183 -5.27 -32.77 -23.79
N GLU A 184 -5.15 -33.03 -22.48
CA GLU A 184 -5.57 -32.08 -21.46
C GLU A 184 -4.61 -30.88 -21.46
N LYS A 185 -5.07 -29.75 -21.97
CA LYS A 185 -4.30 -28.51 -21.96
C LYS A 185 -4.21 -27.98 -20.53
N LEU A 186 -3.10 -27.29 -20.22
CA LEU A 186 -2.96 -26.56 -18.96
C LEU A 186 -4.12 -25.56 -18.83
N SER A 187 -4.96 -25.74 -17.81
CA SER A 187 -6.05 -24.81 -17.51
C SER A 187 -6.20 -24.57 -16.01
N GLN A 188 -6.90 -23.49 -15.67
CA GLN A 188 -7.12 -23.09 -14.27
C GLN A 188 -7.97 -24.07 -13.45
N SER A 189 -8.66 -25.03 -14.08
CA SER A 189 -9.43 -26.06 -13.36
C SER A 189 -8.54 -27.16 -12.75
N MET A 190 -7.27 -27.20 -13.15
CA MET A 190 -6.26 -28.07 -12.55
C MET A 190 -5.96 -27.69 -11.10
N THR A 191 -5.38 -28.64 -10.36
CA THR A 191 -4.86 -28.39 -9.02
C THR A 191 -3.36 -28.16 -9.08
N PHE A 192 -2.88 -27.17 -8.33
CA PHE A 192 -1.48 -26.78 -8.29
C PHE A 192 -0.86 -27.02 -6.90
N LYS A 193 0.46 -26.93 -6.83
CA LYS A 193 1.26 -27.01 -5.61
C LYS A 193 2.39 -25.98 -5.67
N PRO A 194 2.84 -25.44 -4.54
CA PRO A 194 3.97 -24.52 -4.51
C PRO A 194 5.24 -25.21 -5.02
N ILE A 195 6.15 -24.44 -5.61
CA ILE A 195 7.46 -24.95 -6.06
C ILE A 195 8.29 -25.46 -4.88
N HIS A 196 8.20 -24.77 -3.74
CA HIS A 196 8.84 -25.16 -2.50
C HIS A 196 7.83 -25.85 -1.58
N ASN A 197 8.24 -26.98 -1.01
CA ASN A 197 7.39 -27.71 -0.07
C ASN A 197 7.31 -26.95 1.26
N GLY A 198 6.09 -26.77 1.75
CA GLY A 198 5.78 -26.22 3.06
C GLY A 198 4.48 -26.83 3.59
N PRO A 199 4.19 -26.67 4.90
CA PRO A 199 2.98 -27.22 5.50
C PRO A 199 1.71 -26.52 4.99
N TYR A 200 1.80 -25.27 4.56
CA TYR A 200 0.68 -24.45 4.10
C TYR A 200 0.62 -24.28 2.59
N GLY A 201 -0.59 -24.11 2.06
CA GLY A 201 -0.81 -23.94 0.62
C GLY A 201 -0.34 -25.11 -0.23
N SER A 202 -0.22 -26.32 0.33
CA SER A 202 0.24 -27.54 -0.37
C SER A 202 -0.67 -27.99 -1.52
N THR A 203 -1.86 -27.40 -1.59
CA THR A 203 -2.84 -27.51 -2.66
C THR A 203 -3.30 -26.11 -2.99
N ILE A 204 -3.17 -25.70 -4.24
CA ILE A 204 -3.60 -24.39 -4.74
C ILE A 204 -4.64 -24.65 -5.82
N LYS A 205 -5.78 -23.97 -5.74
CA LYS A 205 -6.81 -23.99 -6.78
C LYS A 205 -7.17 -22.56 -7.12
N VAL A 206 -7.38 -22.29 -8.40
CA VAL A 206 -7.87 -20.98 -8.84
C VAL A 206 -9.29 -20.79 -8.34
N GLY A 207 -9.57 -19.62 -7.78
CA GLY A 207 -10.87 -19.28 -7.21
C GLY A 207 -11.03 -19.58 -5.71
N GLU A 208 -10.03 -20.18 -5.05
CA GLU A 208 -10.04 -20.43 -3.60
C GLU A 208 -8.88 -19.65 -2.92
N PRO A 209 -9.13 -18.88 -1.84
CA PRO A 209 -8.06 -18.18 -1.14
C PRO A 209 -7.09 -19.17 -0.50
N ILE A 210 -5.80 -18.88 -0.61
CA ILE A 210 -4.74 -19.66 0.01
C ILE A 210 -4.23 -18.90 1.22
N THR A 211 -4.33 -19.52 2.39
CA THR A 211 -4.05 -18.89 3.68
C THR A 211 -3.01 -19.66 4.50
N MET A 212 -2.35 -18.95 5.40
CA MET A 212 -1.61 -19.51 6.52
C MET A 212 -1.67 -18.57 7.72
N PRO A 213 -1.48 -19.06 8.95
CA PRO A 213 -1.39 -18.18 10.12
C PRO A 213 -0.31 -17.12 9.93
N ARG A 214 -0.63 -15.84 10.20
CA ARG A 214 0.29 -14.72 9.99
C ARG A 214 1.51 -14.82 10.89
N GLU A 215 1.31 -15.27 12.12
CA GLU A 215 2.33 -15.52 13.13
C GLU A 215 3.33 -16.63 12.74
N GLU A 216 2.97 -17.48 11.79
CA GLU A 216 3.85 -18.50 11.21
C GLU A 216 4.60 -18.01 9.96
N CYS A 217 4.30 -16.79 9.50
CA CYS A 217 5.11 -16.11 8.50
C CYS A 217 6.28 -15.41 9.17
N ASP A 218 7.48 -15.55 8.61
CA ASP A 218 8.62 -14.77 9.02
C ASP A 218 8.41 -13.31 8.57
N SER A 219 8.42 -12.38 9.52
CA SER A 219 8.24 -10.95 9.29
C SER A 219 9.54 -10.16 9.06
N ASP A 220 10.71 -10.78 9.21
CA ASP A 220 12.00 -10.11 9.02
C ASP A 220 12.26 -9.84 7.53
N PRO A 221 12.17 -8.58 7.04
CA PRO A 221 12.28 -8.25 5.63
C PRO A 221 13.68 -8.52 5.03
N GLU A 222 14.71 -8.71 5.87
CA GLU A 222 16.08 -9.00 5.43
C GLU A 222 16.26 -10.49 5.06
N VAL A 223 15.32 -11.37 5.44
CA VAL A 223 15.37 -12.80 5.12
C VAL A 223 14.62 -13.09 3.83
N THR A 224 15.35 -13.40 2.76
CA THR A 224 14.80 -13.52 1.41
C THR A 224 14.13 -14.86 1.11
N CYS A 225 14.37 -15.93 1.87
CA CYS A 225 13.81 -17.26 1.63
C CYS A 225 13.36 -17.92 2.94
N SER A 226 12.33 -17.38 3.58
CA SER A 226 11.83 -17.86 4.87
C SER A 226 10.38 -18.36 4.82
N ALA A 227 9.79 -18.69 5.95
CA ALA A 227 8.40 -19.12 6.03
C ALA A 227 7.44 -18.00 5.59
N GLY A 228 6.51 -18.32 4.69
CA GLY A 228 5.49 -17.40 4.20
C GLY A 228 4.95 -17.77 2.81
N LEU A 229 3.78 -17.25 2.46
CA LEU A 229 3.26 -17.37 1.11
C LEU A 229 3.96 -16.35 0.22
N HIS A 230 4.73 -16.85 -0.75
CA HIS A 230 5.49 -15.97 -1.65
C HIS A 230 4.68 -15.66 -2.90
N VAL A 231 4.66 -14.36 -3.23
CA VAL A 231 4.14 -13.77 -4.46
C VAL A 231 5.13 -12.70 -4.92
N GLY A 232 5.18 -12.37 -6.20
CA GLY A 232 6.10 -11.37 -6.73
C GLY A 232 5.67 -10.79 -8.06
N SER A 233 6.53 -9.98 -8.66
CA SER A 233 6.31 -9.36 -9.98
C SER A 233 6.40 -10.40 -11.11
N MET A 234 6.05 -10.02 -12.33
CA MET A 234 6.29 -10.89 -13.49
C MET A 234 7.77 -11.21 -13.67
N GLU A 235 8.64 -10.22 -13.46
CA GLU A 235 10.09 -10.39 -13.53
C GLU A 235 10.56 -11.45 -12.53
N TYR A 236 10.02 -11.43 -11.30
CA TYR A 236 10.31 -12.46 -10.30
C TYR A 236 9.98 -13.86 -10.80
N VAL A 237 8.77 -14.07 -11.31
CA VAL A 237 8.31 -15.43 -11.67
C VAL A 237 8.86 -15.90 -13.01
N HIS A 238 9.33 -14.98 -13.87
CA HIS A 238 9.89 -15.30 -15.18
C HIS A 238 11.14 -16.18 -15.08
N ASP A 239 12.00 -15.93 -14.08
CA ASP A 239 13.18 -16.77 -13.79
C ASP A 239 12.82 -18.19 -13.33
N PHE A 240 11.56 -18.39 -12.89
CA PHE A 240 11.02 -19.70 -12.54
C PHE A 240 10.18 -20.31 -13.68
N GLY A 241 10.08 -19.67 -14.85
CA GLY A 241 9.19 -20.04 -15.96
C GLY A 241 9.69 -21.15 -16.90
N HIS A 242 10.71 -21.94 -16.54
CA HIS A 242 11.23 -23.00 -17.40
C HIS A 242 10.63 -24.40 -17.07
N GLY A 243 10.21 -25.13 -18.11
CA GLY A 243 9.72 -26.52 -18.02
C GLY A 243 8.23 -26.62 -17.65
N ASP A 244 7.88 -27.60 -16.81
CA ASP A 244 6.49 -27.92 -16.39
C ASP A 244 5.89 -26.92 -15.36
N LYS A 245 6.40 -25.70 -15.30
CA LYS A 245 6.04 -24.72 -14.28
C LYS A 245 4.91 -23.81 -14.77
N VAL A 246 3.98 -23.53 -13.87
CA VAL A 246 2.76 -22.77 -14.13
C VAL A 246 2.86 -21.44 -13.40
N ILE A 247 2.45 -20.34 -14.03
CA ILE A 247 2.43 -19.03 -13.39
C ILE A 247 0.97 -18.64 -13.16
N LEU A 248 0.61 -18.46 -11.89
CA LEU A 248 -0.70 -17.97 -11.48
C LEU A 248 -0.67 -16.46 -11.34
N GLU A 249 -1.74 -15.81 -11.80
CA GLU A 249 -2.10 -14.46 -11.39
C GLU A 249 -2.88 -14.53 -10.09
N VAL A 250 -2.50 -13.69 -9.12
CA VAL A 250 -3.11 -13.68 -7.79
C VAL A 250 -3.46 -12.26 -7.35
N LEU A 251 -4.61 -12.10 -6.72
CA LEU A 251 -4.95 -10.89 -5.97
C LEU A 251 -4.42 -11.00 -4.55
N VAL A 252 -3.93 -9.88 -4.03
CA VAL A 252 -3.39 -9.79 -2.68
C VAL A 252 -3.96 -8.57 -1.99
N SER A 253 -4.47 -8.78 -0.79
CA SER A 253 -4.88 -7.69 0.08
C SER A 253 -3.66 -7.07 0.77
N PRO A 254 -3.48 -5.73 0.73
CA PRO A 254 -2.40 -5.06 1.44
C PRO A 254 -2.32 -5.41 2.93
N ARG A 255 -3.46 -5.70 3.59
CA ARG A 255 -3.52 -6.11 4.99
C ARG A 255 -2.92 -7.49 5.26
N ASN A 256 -2.79 -8.33 4.22
CA ASN A 256 -2.26 -9.70 4.29
C ASN A 256 -0.78 -9.79 3.92
N VAL A 257 -0.14 -8.67 3.58
CA VAL A 257 1.31 -8.62 3.35
C VAL A 257 2.04 -8.72 4.70
N VAL A 258 3.04 -9.58 4.78
CA VAL A 258 3.82 -9.82 6.00
C VAL A 258 5.16 -9.11 5.94
N ALA A 259 5.89 -9.24 4.84
CA ALA A 259 7.20 -8.62 4.68
C ALA A 259 7.48 -8.28 3.22
N VAL A 260 8.02 -7.06 3.03
CA VAL A 260 8.48 -6.55 1.73
C VAL A 260 10.01 -6.41 1.83
N PRO A 261 10.80 -7.02 0.92
CA PRO A 261 12.26 -6.94 0.97
C PRO A 261 12.76 -5.50 0.85
N THR A 262 13.83 -5.18 1.57
CA THR A 262 14.42 -3.85 1.64
C THR A 262 15.27 -3.48 0.42
N ASP A 263 15.79 -4.47 -0.31
CA ASP A 263 16.73 -4.26 -1.41
C ASP A 263 16.07 -3.98 -2.77
N TYR A 264 14.73 -4.03 -2.86
CA TYR A 264 13.90 -3.85 -4.07
C TYR A 264 14.26 -4.76 -5.28
N ASN A 265 15.37 -5.51 -5.22
CA ASN A 265 15.88 -6.39 -6.27
C ASN A 265 15.32 -7.82 -6.19
N ASN A 266 14.71 -8.21 -5.08
CA ASN A 266 14.17 -9.56 -4.94
C ASN A 266 12.78 -9.75 -5.54
N THR A 267 12.15 -8.68 -6.06
CA THR A 267 10.89 -8.67 -6.83
C THR A 267 9.72 -9.49 -6.26
N LYS A 268 9.84 -9.98 -5.01
CA LYS A 268 8.91 -10.86 -4.29
C LYS A 268 8.62 -10.33 -2.91
N MET A 269 7.48 -10.72 -2.33
CA MET A 269 7.09 -10.41 -0.96
C MET A 269 6.53 -11.67 -0.28
N ARG A 270 6.44 -11.61 1.05
CA ARG A 270 5.73 -12.61 1.86
C ARG A 270 4.36 -12.10 2.23
N THR A 271 3.36 -12.96 2.10
CA THR A 271 1.98 -12.74 2.52
C THR A 271 1.52 -13.89 3.40
N CYS A 272 0.46 -13.68 4.18
CA CYS A 272 -0.25 -14.74 4.89
C CYS A 272 -1.49 -15.21 4.12
N GLU A 273 -1.89 -14.49 3.07
CA GLU A 273 -2.99 -14.86 2.19
C GLU A 273 -2.79 -14.30 0.77
N TYR A 274 -3.30 -15.01 -0.24
CA TYR A 274 -3.52 -14.52 -1.60
C TYR A 274 -4.67 -15.29 -2.27
N TYR A 275 -5.24 -14.72 -3.33
CA TYR A 275 -6.35 -15.31 -4.07
C TYR A 275 -5.98 -15.54 -5.54
N PRO A 276 -5.76 -16.78 -5.99
CA PRO A 276 -5.45 -17.07 -7.38
C PRO A 276 -6.68 -16.87 -8.26
N ILE A 277 -6.51 -16.11 -9.35
CA ILE A 277 -7.61 -15.71 -10.26
C ILE A 277 -7.46 -16.23 -11.69
N ALA A 278 -6.25 -16.58 -12.13
CA ALA A 278 -6.01 -17.06 -13.48
C ALA A 278 -4.67 -17.80 -13.60
N VAL A 279 -4.53 -18.58 -14.67
CA VAL A 279 -3.26 -19.11 -15.16
C VAL A 279 -2.79 -18.25 -16.34
N THR A 280 -1.59 -17.67 -16.24
CA THR A 280 -1.04 -16.78 -17.29
C THR A 280 -0.65 -17.53 -18.57
N ASN A 281 -0.20 -18.77 -18.45
CA ASN A 281 0.34 -19.59 -19.54
C ASN A 281 -0.58 -20.76 -19.92
N GLY A 282 -1.88 -20.66 -19.61
CA GLY A 282 -2.87 -21.71 -19.82
C GLY A 282 -4.26 -21.17 -20.17
N GLU A 283 -5.25 -22.06 -20.23
CA GLU A 283 -6.64 -21.71 -20.52
C GLU A 283 -7.40 -21.29 -19.25
N ASN A 284 -8.19 -20.22 -19.35
CA ASN A 284 -9.01 -19.69 -18.26
C ASN A 284 -10.49 -19.83 -18.61
N GLU A 285 -11.14 -20.86 -18.05
CA GLU A 285 -12.53 -21.27 -18.35
C GLU A 285 -13.61 -20.40 -17.66
N ASN A 286 -13.23 -19.72 -16.58
CA ASN A 286 -14.06 -18.91 -15.68
C ASN A 286 -13.37 -17.58 -15.44
N VAL A 287 -14.15 -16.54 -15.15
CA VAL A 287 -13.65 -15.23 -14.72
C VAL A 287 -13.84 -15.15 -13.21
N TYR A 288 -12.74 -15.10 -12.46
CA TYR A 288 -12.76 -14.83 -11.03
C TYR A 288 -12.63 -13.33 -10.79
N LEU A 289 -13.54 -12.79 -9.98
CA LEU A 289 -13.66 -11.36 -9.77
C LEU A 289 -13.08 -10.95 -8.43
N GLU A 290 -12.67 -9.69 -8.37
CA GLU A 290 -12.27 -9.04 -7.14
C GLU A 290 -13.36 -9.07 -6.05
N SER A 291 -14.64 -9.14 -6.43
CA SER A 291 -15.76 -9.35 -5.49
C SER A 291 -15.73 -10.70 -4.80
N ASP A 292 -15.25 -11.73 -5.48
CA ASP A 292 -15.17 -13.06 -4.89
C ASP A 292 -14.13 -13.04 -3.79
N TYR A 293 -12.97 -12.41 -4.05
CA TYR A 293 -11.95 -12.24 -3.03
C TYR A 293 -12.43 -11.35 -1.87
N ALA A 294 -13.07 -10.22 -2.16
CA ALA A 294 -13.59 -9.32 -1.12
C ALA A 294 -14.62 -9.99 -0.20
N ALA A 295 -15.39 -10.96 -0.68
CA ALA A 295 -16.30 -11.73 0.16
C ALA A 295 -15.58 -12.62 1.19
N PHE A 296 -14.35 -13.07 0.88
CA PHE A 296 -13.51 -13.85 1.79
C PHE A 296 -12.65 -12.96 2.69
N ASP A 297 -11.95 -12.00 2.08
CA ASP A 297 -11.03 -11.11 2.77
C ASP A 297 -11.83 -10.13 3.61
N HIS A 298 -12.74 -9.36 3.01
CA HIS A 298 -13.24 -8.18 3.69
C HIS A 298 -14.65 -7.70 3.33
N ALA A 299 -15.66 -8.44 3.80
CA ALA A 299 -17.04 -7.98 3.72
C ALA A 299 -17.33 -6.71 4.56
N CYS A 300 -16.56 -6.47 5.62
CA CYS A 300 -16.80 -5.40 6.61
C CYS A 300 -15.61 -4.42 6.80
N MET A 301 -14.96 -3.98 5.71
CA MET A 301 -13.78 -3.10 5.79
C MET A 301 -13.95 -1.83 6.60
N GLU A 302 -15.13 -1.23 6.52
CA GLU A 302 -15.42 -0.01 7.26
C GLU A 302 -15.45 -0.26 8.77
N ASP A 303 -16.03 -1.38 9.21
CA ASP A 303 -16.07 -1.75 10.63
C ASP A 303 -14.68 -2.04 11.19
N ASP A 304 -13.82 -2.73 10.44
CA ASP A 304 -12.45 -3.02 10.90
C ASP A 304 -11.60 -1.76 11.05
N ILE A 305 -11.79 -0.74 10.19
CA ILE A 305 -11.12 0.55 10.35
C ILE A 305 -11.63 1.27 11.59
N VAL A 306 -12.94 1.26 11.84
CA VAL A 306 -13.51 1.84 13.06
C VAL A 306 -12.92 1.17 14.29
N ASN A 307 -12.91 -0.17 14.32
CA ASN A 307 -12.34 -0.97 15.41
C ASN A 307 -10.85 -0.67 15.61
N TYR A 308 -10.09 -0.54 14.52
CA TYR A 308 -8.67 -0.17 14.55
C TYR A 308 -8.47 1.20 15.23
N GLU A 309 -9.21 2.22 14.81
CA GLU A 309 -9.11 3.57 15.35
C GLU A 309 -9.59 3.65 16.81
N GLU A 310 -10.63 2.91 17.18
CA GLU A 310 -11.10 2.79 18.56
C GLU A 310 -10.04 2.14 19.47
N SER A 311 -9.47 1.00 19.05
CA SER A 311 -8.42 0.32 19.81
C SER A 311 -7.21 1.21 20.05
N LYS A 312 -6.83 2.03 19.06
CA LYS A 312 -5.73 2.98 19.17
C LYS A 312 -6.04 4.11 20.15
N ARG A 313 -7.26 4.64 20.12
CA ARG A 313 -7.72 5.66 21.07
C ARG A 313 -7.68 5.12 22.51
N ASP A 314 -8.10 3.88 22.73
CA ASP A 314 -8.05 3.26 24.06
C ASP A 314 -6.63 3.08 24.57
N VAL A 315 -5.70 2.63 23.71
CA VAL A 315 -4.27 2.53 24.07
C VAL A 315 -3.67 3.90 24.40
N ILE A 316 -3.98 4.94 23.62
CA ILE A 316 -3.50 6.30 23.89
C ILE A 316 -4.01 6.78 25.25
N LYS A 317 -5.31 6.59 25.53
CA LYS A 317 -5.91 6.97 26.80
C LYS A 317 -5.24 6.27 27.98
N GLN A 318 -4.98 4.97 27.88
CA GLN A 318 -4.25 4.22 28.92
C GLN A 318 -2.85 4.80 29.18
N ILE A 319 -2.12 5.15 28.12
CA ILE A 319 -0.80 5.79 28.24
C ILE A 319 -0.90 7.17 28.90
N GLU A 320 -1.90 7.97 28.55
CA GLU A 320 -2.13 9.29 29.15
C GLU A 320 -2.46 9.21 30.64
N ASP A 321 -3.29 8.25 31.03
CA ASP A 321 -3.64 7.96 32.43
C ASP A 321 -2.37 7.56 33.21
N GLU A 322 -1.57 6.62 32.69
CA GLU A 322 -0.29 6.21 33.31
C GLU A 322 0.70 7.38 33.45
N LEU A 323 0.83 8.23 32.43
CA LEU A 323 1.71 9.40 32.46
C LEU A 323 1.25 10.41 33.51
N THR A 324 -0.05 10.57 33.69
CA THR A 324 -0.64 11.48 34.70
C THR A 324 -0.38 10.97 36.11
N GLU A 325 -0.53 9.66 36.35
CA GLU A 325 -0.18 9.05 37.64
C GLU A 325 1.32 9.22 37.95
N ARG A 326 2.20 8.94 36.99
CA ARG A 326 3.66 9.09 37.17
C ARG A 326 4.05 10.54 37.46
N ARG A 327 3.43 11.53 36.80
CA ARG A 327 3.65 12.96 37.08
C ARG A 327 3.24 13.32 38.50
N THR A 328 2.08 12.84 38.95
CA THR A 328 1.57 13.08 40.32
C THR A 328 2.53 12.52 41.37
N VAL A 329 3.07 11.31 41.15
CA VAL A 329 4.08 10.73 42.04
C VAL A 329 5.37 11.56 42.03
N ALA A 330 5.87 11.96 40.85
CA ALA A 330 7.08 12.77 40.75
C ALA A 330 6.94 14.12 41.48
N ASP A 331 5.81 14.80 41.34
CA ASP A 331 5.54 16.07 42.00
C ASP A 331 5.51 15.91 43.53
N SER A 332 4.92 14.81 44.03
CA SER A 332 4.92 14.54 45.48
C SER A 332 6.33 14.31 46.06
N ILE A 333 7.20 13.62 45.33
CA ILE A 333 8.61 13.41 45.70
C ILE A 333 9.38 14.74 45.68
N LEU A 334 9.19 15.58 44.65
CA LEU A 334 9.87 16.88 44.53
C LEU A 334 9.41 17.90 45.57
N SER A 335 8.21 17.71 46.13
CA SER A 335 7.64 18.55 47.19
C SER A 335 7.99 18.10 48.62
N SER A 336 8.69 16.97 48.77
CA SER A 336 9.10 16.36 50.06
C SER A 336 10.56 16.67 50.41
#